data_AF-A0A0C3NWT7-F1
#
_entry.id   AF-A0A0C3NWT7-F1
#
_cell.length_a   1.000
_cell.length_b   1.000
_cell.length_c   1.000
_cell.angle_alpha   90.00
_cell.angle_beta   90.00
_cell.angle_gamma   90.00
#
_symmetry.space_group_name_H-M   'P 1'
#
loop_
_entity.id
_entity.type
_entity.pdbx_description
1 polymer ?
#
loop_
_entity_poly.entity_id
_entity_poly.type
_entity_poly.pdbx_seq_one_letter_code
_entity_poly.pdbx_strand_id
1 'polypeptide(L)'
;MHATWLKNCSSTRCLGTKTPYEMLYQRPPDLSKIPVWGCHVKVHDTSGSKLDIHCVGFDPESDGHHIYWPDTRAIRIERSVIFECWDVSVPHGVLLEGEQGNSHTSERNSEASK
;
A
#
# COMPACT_ATOMS: atom_id res chain seq x y z
N MET A 1 7.58 0.44 -13.40
CA MET A 1 6.14 0.11 -13.60
C MET A 1 5.34 -0.03 -12.30
N HIS A 2 5.93 0.20 -11.11
CA HIS A 2 5.22 0.04 -9.83
C HIS A 2 4.11 1.09 -9.60
N ALA A 3 4.37 2.38 -9.89
CA ALA A 3 3.38 3.44 -9.70
C ALA A 3 2.11 3.26 -10.56
N THR A 4 2.25 2.79 -11.81
CA THR A 4 1.12 2.49 -12.69
C THR A 4 0.28 1.34 -12.13
N TRP A 5 0.94 0.30 -11.62
CA TRP A 5 0.24 -0.83 -11.01
C TRP A 5 -0.52 -0.43 -9.74
N LEU A 6 0.11 0.37 -8.86
CA LEU A 6 -0.56 0.93 -7.68
C LEU A 6 -1.78 1.76 -8.05
N LYS A 7 -1.66 2.60 -9.08
CA LYS A 7 -2.79 3.41 -9.57
C LYS A 7 -3.96 2.54 -10.03
N ASN A 8 -3.67 1.41 -10.69
CA ASN A 8 -4.71 0.47 -11.13
C ASN A 8 -5.32 -0.31 -9.95
N CYS A 9 -4.62 -0.43 -8.83
CA CYS A 9 -5.10 -1.06 -7.61
C CYS A 9 -5.74 -0.07 -6.63
N SER A 10 -5.64 1.24 -6.86
CA SER A 10 -6.29 2.28 -6.08
C SER A 10 -7.68 2.62 -6.61
N SER A 11 -8.59 3.05 -5.74
CA SER A 11 -9.90 3.56 -6.16
C SER A 11 -9.72 4.81 -7.03
N THR A 12 -10.62 4.99 -7.98
CA THR A 12 -10.63 6.19 -8.84
C THR A 12 -12.03 6.79 -8.86
N ARG A 13 -12.12 8.12 -8.89
CA ARG A 13 -13.40 8.84 -8.80
C ARG A 13 -14.45 8.36 -9.81
N CYS A 14 -14.01 8.00 -11.02
CA CYS A 14 -14.90 7.57 -12.10
C CYS A 14 -15.50 6.16 -11.89
N LEU A 15 -14.90 5.34 -11.03
CA LEU A 15 -15.29 3.93 -10.82
C LEU A 15 -15.95 3.70 -9.45
N GLY A 16 -16.21 4.76 -8.68
CA GLY A 16 -16.85 4.67 -7.37
C GLY A 16 -16.02 3.84 -6.39
N THR A 17 -16.59 2.71 -5.94
CA THR A 17 -15.95 1.81 -4.96
C THR A 17 -15.03 0.76 -5.59
N LYS A 18 -14.96 0.68 -6.92
CA LYS A 18 -14.14 -0.31 -7.63
C LYS A 18 -12.84 0.28 -8.14
N THR A 19 -11.82 -0.55 -8.19
CA THR A 19 -10.51 -0.24 -8.79
C THR A 19 -10.51 -0.56 -10.29
N PRO A 20 -9.66 0.11 -11.10
CA PRO A 20 -9.47 -0.30 -12.50
C PRO A 20 -9.09 -1.77 -12.67
N TYR A 21 -8.29 -2.32 -11.75
CA TYR A 21 -7.91 -3.73 -11.72
C TYR A 21 -9.14 -4.64 -11.54
N GLU A 22 -10.02 -4.33 -10.58
CA GLU A 22 -11.25 -5.09 -10.35
C GLU A 22 -12.19 -5.04 -11.54
N MET A 23 -12.30 -3.90 -12.20
CA MET A 23 -13.13 -3.78 -13.41
C MET A 23 -12.62 -4.66 -14.54
N LEU A 24 -11.31 -4.80 -14.68
CA LEU A 24 -10.69 -5.62 -15.72
C LEU A 24 -10.74 -7.12 -15.40
N TYR A 25 -10.40 -7.51 -14.17
CA TYR A 25 -10.22 -8.92 -13.79
C TYR A 25 -11.40 -9.51 -13.01
N GLN A 26 -12.42 -8.70 -12.67
CA GLN A 26 -13.59 -9.09 -11.88
C GLN A 26 -13.24 -9.71 -10.52
N ARG A 27 -12.05 -9.35 -9.99
CA ARG A 27 -11.56 -9.76 -8.67
C ARG A 27 -10.71 -8.65 -8.05
N PRO A 28 -10.68 -8.54 -6.71
CA PRO A 28 -9.80 -7.59 -6.03
C PRO A 28 -8.32 -7.88 -6.33
N PRO A 29 -7.46 -6.84 -6.43
CA PRO A 29 -6.02 -7.04 -6.48
C PRO A 29 -5.55 -7.64 -5.15
N ASP A 30 -4.59 -8.56 -5.22
CA ASP A 30 -3.89 -9.05 -4.03
C ASP A 30 -2.82 -8.03 -3.62
N LEU A 31 -3.05 -7.37 -2.48
CA LEU A 31 -2.16 -6.36 -1.92
C LEU A 31 -1.30 -6.89 -0.76
N SER A 32 -1.43 -8.18 -0.41
CA SER A 32 -0.74 -8.78 0.75
C SER A 32 0.79 -8.69 0.67
N LYS A 33 1.32 -8.63 -0.56
CA LYS A 33 2.76 -8.54 -0.85
C LYS A 33 3.27 -7.11 -0.98
N ILE A 34 2.41 -6.09 -0.82
CA ILE A 34 2.84 -4.69 -0.88
C ILE A 34 3.34 -4.27 0.50
N PRO A 35 4.63 -3.99 0.67
CA PRO A 35 5.13 -3.45 1.93
C PRO A 35 4.79 -1.97 2.06
N VAL A 36 4.78 -1.48 3.30
CA VAL A 36 4.70 -0.04 3.58
C VAL A 36 5.89 0.65 2.90
N TRP A 37 5.61 1.74 2.20
CA TRP A 37 6.64 2.53 1.54
C TRP A 37 7.71 3.00 2.53
N GLY A 38 8.98 2.76 2.21
CA GLY A 38 10.11 3.15 3.06
C GLY A 38 10.38 2.22 4.24
N CYS A 39 9.65 1.10 4.39
CA CYS A 39 9.89 0.13 5.45
C CYS A 39 11.33 -0.40 5.41
N HIS A 40 11.95 -0.54 6.58
CA HIS A 40 13.28 -1.13 6.71
C HIS A 40 13.21 -2.63 6.38
N VAL A 41 14.14 -3.08 5.55
CA VAL A 41 14.25 -4.47 5.17
C VAL A 41 15.65 -5.00 5.41
N LYS A 42 15.73 -6.27 5.78
CA LYS A 42 16.99 -7.00 5.77
C LYS A 42 17.04 -7.85 4.51
N VAL A 43 17.95 -7.52 3.62
CA VAL A 43 18.31 -8.38 2.49
C VAL A 43 19.35 -9.37 3.00
N HIS A 44 19.23 -10.64 2.62
CA HIS A 44 20.25 -11.64 2.93
C HIS A 44 21.51 -11.40 2.07
N ASP A 45 22.35 -10.46 2.49
CA ASP A 45 23.66 -10.21 1.90
C ASP A 45 24.76 -10.91 2.72
N THR A 46 25.57 -11.73 2.04
CA THR A 46 26.74 -12.42 2.61
C THR A 46 27.86 -11.44 3.00
N SER A 47 27.77 -10.17 2.60
CA SER A 47 28.83 -9.16 2.75
C SER A 47 28.84 -8.37 4.07
N GLY A 48 27.89 -8.62 4.98
CA GLY A 48 28.08 -8.33 6.41
C GLY A 48 28.15 -6.86 6.84
N SER A 49 27.45 -5.94 6.17
CA SER A 49 27.21 -4.60 6.74
C SER A 49 25.72 -4.34 6.96
N LYS A 50 25.40 -3.84 8.15
CA LYS A 50 24.06 -3.45 8.62
C LYS A 50 23.62 -2.19 7.87
N LEU A 51 23.30 -2.33 6.58
CA LEU A 51 22.91 -1.22 5.73
C LEU A 51 21.46 -0.82 6.01
N ASP A 52 21.23 0.49 5.98
CA ASP A 52 19.90 1.08 6.09
C ASP A 52 19.15 0.92 4.77
N ILE A 53 18.59 -0.27 4.59
CA ILE A 53 17.97 -0.69 3.34
C ILE A 53 16.47 -0.47 3.44
N HIS A 54 15.91 0.27 2.47
CA HIS A 54 14.49 0.59 2.44
C HIS A 54 13.79 -0.07 1.26
N CYS A 55 12.57 -0.54 1.49
CA CYS A 55 11.70 -0.96 0.40
C CYS A 55 11.01 0.24 -0.24
N VAL A 56 11.10 0.33 -1.56
CA VAL A 56 10.47 1.37 -2.39
C VAL A 56 9.45 0.80 -3.36
N GLY A 57 9.08 -0.48 -3.20
CA GLY A 57 7.97 -1.05 -3.95
C GLY A 57 8.05 -2.54 -4.18
N PHE A 58 7.07 -3.03 -4.93
CA PHE A 58 6.93 -4.43 -5.31
C PHE A 58 6.86 -4.55 -6.83
N ASP A 59 7.52 -5.57 -7.37
CA ASP A 59 7.48 -5.93 -8.77
C ASP A 59 6.73 -7.26 -8.96
N PRO A 60 5.49 -7.23 -9.48
CA PRO A 60 4.68 -8.43 -9.63
C PRO A 60 5.21 -9.39 -10.72
N GLU A 61 6.02 -8.90 -11.66
CA GLU A 61 6.59 -9.72 -12.74
C GLU A 61 7.70 -10.63 -12.21
N SER A 62 8.58 -10.09 -11.38
CA SER A 62 9.68 -10.86 -10.78
C SER A 62 9.32 -11.51 -9.44
N ASP A 63 8.15 -11.23 -8.87
CA ASP A 63 7.78 -11.55 -7.48
C ASP A 63 8.86 -11.07 -6.49
N GLY A 64 9.42 -9.89 -6.75
CA GLY A 64 10.52 -9.30 -6.02
C GLY A 64 10.19 -7.92 -5.50
N HIS A 65 10.98 -7.44 -4.54
CA HIS A 65 10.83 -6.12 -3.96
C HIS A 65 11.87 -5.16 -4.53
N HIS A 66 11.44 -3.94 -4.85
CA HIS A 66 12.36 -2.86 -5.17
C HIS A 66 12.99 -2.33 -3.90
N ILE A 67 14.30 -2.48 -3.82
CA ILE A 67 15.12 -2.18 -2.66
C ILE A 67 16.08 -1.05 -3.00
N TYR A 68 16.07 0.00 -2.18
CA TYR A 68 17.02 1.10 -2.29
C TYR A 68 18.31 0.78 -1.52
N TRP A 69 19.44 0.84 -2.22
CA TRP A 69 20.77 0.64 -1.68
C TRP A 69 21.46 1.99 -1.47
N PRO A 70 21.65 2.44 -0.22
CA PRO A 70 22.20 3.78 0.06
C PRO A 70 23.63 3.95 -0.46
N ASP A 71 24.46 2.91 -0.36
CA ASP A 71 25.88 2.97 -0.76
C ASP A 71 26.07 3.25 -2.24
N THR A 72 25.26 2.61 -3.08
CA THR A 72 25.31 2.74 -4.54
C THR A 72 24.29 3.74 -5.07
N ARG A 73 23.41 4.24 -4.20
CA ARG A 73 22.23 5.06 -4.54
C ARG A 73 21.40 4.45 -5.67
N ALA A 74 21.34 3.13 -5.73
CA ALA A 74 20.67 2.38 -6.78
C ALA A 74 19.46 1.62 -6.24
N ILE A 75 18.49 1.37 -7.12
CA ILE A 75 17.34 0.50 -6.82
C ILE A 75 17.60 -0.85 -7.48
N ARG A 76 17.46 -1.94 -6.72
CA ARG A 76 17.57 -3.32 -7.22
C ARG A 76 16.33 -4.12 -6.84
N ILE A 77 16.07 -5.19 -7.58
CA ILE A 77 14.99 -6.13 -7.27
C ILE A 77 15.56 -7.28 -6.46
N GLU A 78 15.04 -7.50 -5.25
CA GLU A 78 15.46 -8.58 -4.35
C GLU A 78 14.26 -9.45 -3.94
N ARG A 79 14.45 -10.77 -3.95
CA ARG A 79 13.41 -11.74 -3.54
C ARG A 79 13.57 -12.22 -2.09
N SER A 80 14.81 -12.25 -1.61
CA SER A 80 15.14 -12.73 -0.25
C SER A 80 15.24 -11.55 0.70
N VAL A 81 14.07 -11.04 1.11
CA VAL A 81 13.97 -9.89 2.02
C VAL A 81 13.13 -10.25 3.24
N ILE A 82 13.57 -9.77 4.40
CA ILE A 82 12.84 -9.87 5.66
C ILE A 82 12.40 -8.45 6.03
N PHE A 83 11.10 -8.25 6.16
CA PHE A 83 10.52 -6.97 6.58
C PHE A 83 10.58 -6.85 8.10
N GLU A 84 11.17 -5.76 8.59
CA GLU A 84 11.06 -5.41 10.00
C GLU A 84 9.69 -4.76 10.21
N CYS A 85 8.71 -5.55 10.66
CA CYS A 85 7.37 -5.03 10.91
C CYS A 85 7.41 -4.07 12.10
N TRP A 86 7.25 -2.77 11.82
CA TRP A 86 6.71 -1.83 12.80
C TRP A 86 5.21 -1.77 12.56
N ASP A 87 4.43 -2.12 13.59
CA ASP A 87 2.99 -1.88 13.59
C ASP A 87 2.76 -0.37 13.49
N VAL A 88 2.53 0.14 12.27
CA VAL A 88 2.07 1.51 12.06
C VAL A 88 0.66 1.58 12.64
N SER A 89 0.55 1.99 13.89
CA SER A 89 -0.72 2.35 14.50
C SER A 89 -1.18 3.67 13.89
N VAL A 90 -1.88 3.60 12.75
CA VAL A 90 -2.59 4.76 12.21
C VAL A 90 -3.70 5.10 13.21
N PRO A 91 -3.72 6.29 13.83
CA PRO A 91 -4.78 6.65 14.75
C PRO A 91 -6.11 6.64 14.00
N HIS A 92 -7.04 5.78 14.42
CA HIS A 92 -8.39 5.75 13.86
C HIS A 92 -9.05 7.12 14.11
N GLY A 93 -9.44 7.83 13.05
CA GLY A 93 -10.17 9.10 13.12
C GLY A 93 -9.39 10.35 12.69
N VAL A 94 -8.13 10.22 12.25
CA VAL A 94 -7.43 11.36 11.61
C VAL A 94 -7.88 11.44 10.16
N LEU A 95 -8.60 12.52 9.84
CA LEU A 95 -8.94 12.89 8.48
C LEU A 95 -7.64 13.16 7.72
N LEU A 96 -7.34 12.39 6.68
CA LEU A 96 -6.12 12.57 5.91
C LEU A 96 -6.27 13.84 5.05
N GLU A 97 -5.15 14.54 4.81
CA GLU A 97 -5.15 15.75 4.00
C GLU A 97 -5.73 15.45 2.60
N GLY A 98 -6.91 16.02 2.30
CA GLY A 98 -7.64 15.82 1.05
C GLY A 98 -8.95 15.03 1.16
N GLU A 99 -9.26 14.41 2.30
CA GLU A 99 -10.59 13.82 2.54
C GLU A 99 -11.61 14.93 2.85
N GLN A 100 -12.72 15.00 2.11
CA GLN A 100 -13.85 15.86 2.49
C GLN A 100 -14.79 15.05 3.39
N GLY A 101 -14.90 15.44 4.65
CA GLY A 101 -15.81 14.80 5.60
C GLY A 101 -17.26 14.96 5.17
N ASN A 102 -17.91 13.86 4.77
CA ASN A 102 -19.33 13.88 4.44
C ASN A 102 -20.17 13.54 5.69
N SER A 103 -20.74 14.56 6.32
CA SER A 103 -21.66 14.39 7.46
C SER A 103 -23.10 14.29 6.97
N HIS A 104 -23.52 13.09 6.54
CA HIS A 104 -24.95 12.78 6.42
C HIS A 104 -25.43 12.07 7.68
N THR A 105 -25.76 12.87 8.69
CA THR A 105 -26.58 12.43 9.83
C THR A 105 -28.03 12.39 9.36
N SER A 106 -28.57 11.23 9.01
CA SER A 106 -30.01 11.06 8.83
C SER A 106 -30.66 10.74 10.18
N GLU A 107 -31.27 11.75 10.78
CA GLU A 107 -32.17 11.61 11.92
C GLU A 107 -33.36 10.72 11.53
N ARG A 108 -33.46 9.54 12.16
CA ARG A 108 -34.67 8.71 12.12
C ARG A 108 -35.70 9.30 13.07
N ASN A 109 -36.71 9.95 12.51
CA ASN A 109 -37.98 10.24 13.19
C ASN A 109 -39.12 9.53 12.48
N SER A 110 -39.77 8.58 13.16
CA SER A 110 -41.23 8.51 13.32
C SER A 110 -41.65 7.29 14.14
N GLU A 111 -41.93 7.54 15.43
CA GLU A 111 -43.00 6.84 16.15
C GLU A 111 -44.35 7.32 15.60
N ALA A 112 -45.29 6.39 15.39
CA ALA A 112 -46.73 6.48 15.65
C ALA A 112 -47.54 5.69 14.60
N SER A 113 -48.02 4.51 14.99
CA SER A 113 -49.43 4.14 14.77
C SER A 113 -49.74 2.89 15.59
N LYS A 114 -50.69 3.02 16.51
CA LYS A 114 -51.40 1.95 17.19
C LYS A 114 -52.87 2.07 16.82
#